data_AF-A0A933H7Q9-F1
#
_entry.id   AF-A0A933H7Q9-F1
#
_cell.length_a   1.000
_cell.length_b   1.000
_cell.length_c   1.000
_cell.angle_alpha   90.00
_cell.angle_beta   90.00
_cell.angle_gamma   90.00
#
_symmetry.space_group_name_H-M   'P 1'
#
loop_
_entity.id
_entity.type
_entity.pdbx_description
1 polymer ?
#
loop_
_entity_poly.entity_id
_entity_poly.type
_entity_poly.pdbx_seq_one_letter_code
_entity_poly.pdbx_strand_id
1 'polypeptide(L)'
;QRGEYHPYGDEELIDLIASSMARTPRYCRINRVIRDIPAPNIVAGSKRSNMRQDADREMHKRGLTCECLRCREVRGSSVNANELRLDVLKYETRFGMENFISFVTREDKVAGFLRLSLPDLTPNPSPDDKEQDRHLERGATLGLPEIENVAMIREVHVYGPSLGLGDESEGEAQHVGVGLKLINAKRSP
;
A
#
# COMPACT_ATOMS: atom_id res chain seq x y z
N GLN A 1 -27.61 23.22 18.06
CA GLN A 1 -26.82 21.95 18.09
C GLN A 1 -27.10 21.25 19.41
N ARG A 2 -27.22 19.91 19.45
CA ARG A 2 -27.51 19.12 20.67
C ARG A 2 -26.28 18.76 21.53
N GLY A 3 -25.06 19.11 21.09
CA GLY A 3 -23.82 18.89 21.86
C GLY A 3 -23.32 17.44 21.92
N GLU A 4 -23.89 16.51 21.16
CA GLU A 4 -23.58 15.07 21.25
C GLU A 4 -22.31 14.66 20.48
N TYR A 5 -21.77 15.52 19.63
CA TYR A 5 -20.58 15.25 18.83
C TYR A 5 -19.59 16.39 18.93
N HIS A 6 -18.36 16.06 19.29
CA HIS A 6 -17.24 16.98 19.37
C HIS A 6 -16.16 16.50 18.40
N PRO A 7 -15.89 17.22 17.30
CA PRO A 7 -14.83 16.83 16.39
C PRO A 7 -13.47 17.00 17.07
N TYR A 8 -12.52 16.17 16.67
CA TYR A 8 -11.14 16.31 17.12
C TYR A 8 -10.56 17.69 16.78
N GLY A 9 -9.73 18.19 17.69
CA GLY A 9 -8.90 19.37 17.45
C GLY A 9 -7.77 19.07 16.45
N ASP A 10 -7.11 20.12 15.97
CA ASP A 10 -5.99 19.98 15.03
C ASP A 10 -4.86 19.11 15.59
N GLU A 11 -4.46 19.34 16.85
CA GLU A 11 -3.34 18.63 17.48
C GLU A 11 -3.65 17.14 17.66
N GLU A 12 -4.83 16.81 18.18
CA GLU A 12 -5.29 15.43 18.35
C GLU A 12 -5.34 14.69 17.00
N LEU A 13 -5.78 15.37 15.95
CA LEU A 13 -5.86 14.81 14.61
C LEU A 13 -4.47 14.60 13.99
N ILE A 14 -3.54 15.54 14.18
CA ILE A 14 -2.14 15.40 13.77
C ILE A 14 -1.51 14.19 14.45
N ASP A 15 -1.71 14.05 15.76
CA ASP A 15 -1.16 12.96 16.56
C ASP A 15 -1.68 11.59 16.14
N LEU A 16 -2.99 11.49 15.92
CA LEU A 16 -3.65 10.29 15.43
C LEU A 16 -3.13 9.88 14.04
N ILE A 17 -3.03 10.85 13.13
CA ILE A 17 -2.58 10.61 11.76
C ILE A 17 -1.11 10.21 11.75
N ALA A 18 -0.24 10.90 12.49
CA ALA A 18 1.18 10.58 12.61
C ALA A 18 1.37 9.13 13.12
N SER A 19 0.64 8.75 14.16
CA SER A 19 0.69 7.40 14.75
C SER A 19 0.18 6.33 13.76
N SER A 20 -0.87 6.64 13.00
CA SER A 20 -1.42 5.75 11.97
C SER A 20 -0.46 5.58 10.79
N MET A 21 0.16 6.68 10.33
CA MET A 21 1.14 6.68 9.26
C MET A 21 2.41 5.89 9.63
N ALA A 22 2.88 5.99 10.88
CA ALA A 22 4.02 5.23 11.38
C ALA A 22 3.76 3.72 11.41
N ARG A 23 2.52 3.31 11.72
CA ARG A 23 2.11 1.89 11.76
C ARG A 23 1.69 1.32 10.42
N THR A 24 1.58 2.16 9.39
CA THR A 24 1.08 1.74 8.08
C THR A 24 2.07 0.77 7.42
N PRO A 25 1.63 -0.46 7.07
CA PRO A 25 2.52 -1.43 6.44
C PRO A 25 3.05 -0.96 5.08
N ARG A 26 4.21 -1.48 4.69
CA ARG A 26 4.94 -1.07 3.48
C ARG A 26 4.17 -1.36 2.19
N TYR A 27 3.32 -2.38 2.20
CA TYR A 27 2.45 -2.74 1.08
C TYR A 27 1.22 -1.83 0.96
N CYS A 28 0.94 -0.96 1.94
CA CYS A 28 -0.19 -0.04 1.91
C CYS A 28 0.18 1.31 1.29
N ARG A 29 -0.76 1.93 0.57
CA ARG A 29 -0.59 3.26 -0.05
C ARG A 29 -1.57 4.27 0.55
N ILE A 30 -1.05 5.27 1.26
CA ILE A 30 -1.86 6.36 1.81
C ILE A 30 -2.09 7.41 0.73
N ASN A 31 -3.26 7.42 0.11
CA ASN A 31 -3.57 8.29 -1.03
C ASN A 31 -3.63 9.78 -0.66
N ARG A 32 -4.58 10.19 0.18
CA ARG A 32 -4.77 11.57 0.63
C ARG A 32 -5.05 11.59 2.13
N VAL A 33 -4.50 12.59 2.81
CA VAL A 33 -4.80 12.89 4.20
C VAL A 33 -5.54 14.21 4.17
N ILE A 34 -6.86 14.15 4.39
CA ILE A 34 -7.80 15.28 4.51
C ILE A 34 -7.73 16.28 3.34
N ARG A 35 -8.61 16.14 2.35
CA ARG A 35 -8.71 17.09 1.22
C ARG A 35 -10.10 17.28 0.61
N ASP A 36 -11.08 16.46 0.94
CA ASP A 36 -12.27 16.36 0.07
C ASP A 36 -13.35 17.41 0.37
N ILE A 37 -13.24 18.16 1.48
CA ILE A 37 -14.18 19.23 1.85
C ILE A 37 -13.45 20.58 1.89
N PRO A 38 -13.86 21.57 1.09
CA PRO A 38 -13.33 22.93 1.17
C PRO A 38 -13.51 23.53 2.57
N ALA A 39 -12.51 24.22 3.10
CA ALA A 39 -12.54 24.83 4.43
C ALA A 39 -13.77 25.72 4.73
N PRO A 40 -14.32 26.49 3.76
CA PRO A 40 -15.54 27.27 3.99
C PRO A 40 -16.78 26.40 4.30
N ASN A 41 -16.80 25.16 3.83
CA ASN A 41 -17.92 24.22 4.01
C ASN A 41 -17.79 23.42 5.32
N ILE A 42 -16.73 23.65 6.10
CA ILE A 42 -16.48 22.95 7.36
C ILE A 42 -17.16 23.71 8.49
N VAL A 43 -18.28 23.14 8.96
CA VAL A 43 -19.09 23.69 10.05
C VAL A 43 -18.40 23.54 11.42
N ALA A 44 -17.66 22.44 11.64
CA ALA A 44 -16.85 22.19 12.83
C ALA A 44 -15.72 21.18 12.54
N GLY A 45 -14.59 21.28 13.26
CA GLY A 45 -13.40 20.46 13.06
C GLY A 45 -12.26 21.17 12.31
N SER A 46 -11.22 20.43 11.94
CA SER A 46 -10.02 20.99 11.30
C SER A 46 -10.31 21.58 9.92
N LYS A 47 -9.78 22.79 9.68
CA LYS A 47 -9.84 23.48 8.38
C LYS A 47 -8.52 23.43 7.60
N ARG A 48 -7.52 22.70 8.12
CA ARG A 48 -6.19 22.62 7.52
C ARG A 48 -6.21 21.81 6.23
N SER A 49 -5.63 22.36 5.17
CA SER A 49 -5.51 21.69 3.86
C SER A 49 -4.22 20.89 3.70
N ASN A 50 -3.25 21.06 4.62
CA ASN A 50 -1.90 20.50 4.57
C ASN A 50 -1.64 19.45 5.66
N MET A 51 -2.69 18.80 6.18
CA MET A 51 -2.61 17.88 7.33
C MET A 51 -1.52 16.80 7.20
N ARG A 52 -1.29 16.28 5.98
CA ARG A 52 -0.20 15.31 5.76
C ARG A 52 1.18 15.86 6.15
N GLN A 53 1.47 17.11 5.80
CA GLN A 53 2.76 17.74 6.09
C GLN A 53 2.93 17.98 7.58
N ASP A 54 1.84 18.36 8.26
CA ASP A 54 1.84 18.56 9.70
C ASP A 54 2.09 17.23 10.43
N ALA A 55 1.39 16.16 10.04
CA ALA A 55 1.63 14.82 10.57
C ALA A 55 3.04 14.29 10.28
N ASP A 56 3.56 14.52 9.07
CA ASP A 56 4.94 14.12 8.71
C ASP A 56 5.97 14.87 9.57
N ARG A 57 5.79 16.16 9.79
CA ARG A 57 6.65 16.95 10.69
C ARG A 57 6.61 16.42 12.12
N GLU A 58 5.42 16.07 12.59
CA GLU A 58 5.24 15.51 13.93
C GLU A 58 5.91 14.14 14.08
N MET A 59 5.81 13.27 13.07
CA MET A 59 6.57 12.03 13.03
C MET A 59 8.07 12.26 13.10
N HIS A 60 8.61 13.22 12.33
CA HIS A 60 10.04 13.54 12.35
C HIS A 60 10.52 14.00 13.73
N LYS A 61 9.74 14.83 14.44
CA LYS A 61 10.08 15.22 15.83
C LYS A 61 10.16 14.02 16.78
N ARG A 62 9.36 12.98 16.53
CA ARG A 62 9.34 11.73 17.31
C ARG A 62 10.39 10.71 16.85
N GLY A 63 11.19 11.04 15.83
CA GLY A 63 12.13 10.10 15.22
C GLY A 63 11.46 8.95 14.45
N LEU A 64 10.22 9.13 14.00
CA LEU A 64 9.45 8.14 13.24
C LEU A 64 9.48 8.47 11.74
N THR A 65 9.44 7.43 10.91
CA THR A 65 9.33 7.55 9.44
C THR A 65 8.09 6.82 8.94
N CYS A 66 7.51 7.31 7.83
CA CYS A 66 6.39 6.63 7.18
C CYS A 66 6.92 5.76 6.03
N GLU A 67 6.76 4.45 6.18
CA GLU A 67 7.23 3.45 5.24
C GLU A 67 6.17 3.04 4.19
N CYS A 68 5.04 3.76 4.13
CA CYS A 68 3.98 3.45 3.18
C CYS A 68 4.49 3.58 1.73
N LEU A 69 3.85 2.84 0.82
CA LEU A 69 4.23 2.80 -0.58
C LEU A 69 4.38 4.20 -1.20
N ARG A 70 3.46 5.13 -0.88
CA ARG A 70 3.52 6.52 -1.40
C ARG A 70 4.77 7.31 -0.97
N CYS A 71 5.32 7.01 0.21
CA CYS A 71 6.54 7.66 0.69
C CYS A 71 7.80 7.06 0.04
N ARG A 72 7.68 5.83 -0.47
CA ARG A 72 8.75 5.08 -1.11
C ARG A 72 8.73 5.11 -2.64
N GLU A 73 7.72 5.65 -3.30
CA GLU A 73 7.69 5.76 -4.78
C GLU A 73 8.91 6.56 -5.31
N VAL A 74 9.46 6.15 -6.45
CA VAL A 74 10.58 6.86 -7.12
C VAL A 74 10.21 8.22 -7.72
N ARG A 75 8.96 8.70 -7.60
CA ARG A 75 8.48 10.08 -7.94
C ARG A 75 9.00 10.68 -9.26
N GLY A 76 9.27 9.85 -10.28
CA GLY A 76 9.78 10.30 -11.58
C GLY A 76 11.29 10.52 -11.65
N SER A 77 12.05 10.14 -10.61
CA SER A 77 13.50 9.98 -10.73
C SER A 77 13.84 8.88 -11.74
N SER A 78 14.87 9.10 -12.55
CA SER A 78 15.43 8.04 -13.40
C SER A 78 15.96 6.92 -12.50
N VAL A 79 15.65 5.68 -12.86
CA VAL A 79 16.07 4.50 -12.11
C VAL A 79 16.80 3.56 -13.06
N ASN A 80 18.05 3.24 -12.72
CA ASN A 80 18.81 2.22 -13.43
C ASN A 80 18.26 0.83 -13.10
N ALA A 81 17.67 0.16 -14.10
CA ALA A 81 17.06 -1.16 -13.91
C ALA A 81 18.04 -2.26 -13.45
N ASN A 82 19.35 -2.08 -13.65
CA ASN A 82 20.37 -3.03 -13.20
C ASN A 82 20.75 -2.86 -11.73
N GLU A 83 20.37 -1.75 -11.11
CA GLU A 83 20.63 -1.48 -9.69
C GLU A 83 19.45 -1.85 -8.80
N LEU A 84 18.33 -2.25 -9.41
CA LEU A 84 17.13 -2.64 -8.70
C LEU A 84 17.27 -4.02 -8.06
N ARG A 85 16.89 -4.10 -6.79
CA ARG A 85 16.77 -5.36 -6.04
C ARG A 85 15.32 -5.81 -6.00
N LEU A 86 15.08 -7.10 -6.17
CA LEU A 86 13.77 -7.70 -5.91
C LEU A 86 13.55 -7.84 -4.40
N ASP A 87 12.40 -7.39 -3.92
CA ASP A 87 11.97 -7.50 -2.54
C ASP A 87 10.59 -8.16 -2.50
N VAL A 88 10.40 -9.15 -1.61
CA VAL A 88 9.15 -9.87 -1.47
C VAL A 88 8.70 -9.80 -0.01
N LEU A 89 7.59 -9.10 0.22
CA LEU A 89 6.96 -9.01 1.54
C LEU A 89 5.70 -9.89 1.52
N LYS A 90 5.73 -10.97 2.30
CA LYS A 90 4.60 -11.90 2.47
C LYS A 90 3.76 -11.48 3.68
N TYR A 91 2.43 -11.54 3.57
CA TYR A 91 1.52 -11.27 4.69
C TYR A 91 0.22 -12.06 4.54
N GLU A 92 -0.35 -12.46 5.67
CA GLU A 92 -1.61 -13.20 5.70
C GLU A 92 -2.81 -12.26 5.71
N THR A 93 -3.90 -12.73 5.11
CA THR A 93 -5.23 -12.11 5.17
C THR A 93 -6.27 -13.19 5.46
N ARG A 94 -7.53 -12.79 5.68
CA ARG A 94 -8.64 -13.75 5.82
C ARG A 94 -8.86 -14.66 4.60
N PHE A 95 -8.35 -14.25 3.44
CA PHE A 95 -8.53 -14.95 2.16
C PHE A 95 -7.36 -15.87 1.82
N GLY A 96 -6.23 -15.77 2.53
CA GLY A 96 -5.01 -16.51 2.23
C GLY A 96 -3.76 -15.62 2.30
N MET A 97 -2.68 -16.11 1.69
CA MET A 97 -1.38 -15.46 1.68
C MET A 97 -1.31 -14.40 0.56
N GLU A 98 -0.74 -13.25 0.86
CA GLU A 98 -0.47 -12.20 -0.10
C GLU A 98 1.04 -11.94 -0.21
N ASN A 99 1.54 -11.83 -1.42
CA ASN A 99 2.93 -11.46 -1.71
C ASN A 99 2.93 -10.08 -2.37
N PHE A 100 3.51 -9.10 -1.67
CA PHE A 100 3.87 -7.81 -2.25
C PHE A 100 5.29 -7.90 -2.79
N ILE A 101 5.40 -8.07 -4.11
CA ILE A 101 6.65 -8.21 -4.84
C ILE A 101 7.02 -6.84 -5.40
N SER A 102 8.22 -6.33 -5.15
CA SER A 102 8.62 -5.01 -5.59
C SER A 102 10.07 -4.96 -6.05
N PHE A 103 10.36 -4.08 -7.01
CA PHE A 103 11.72 -3.69 -7.33
C PHE A 103 12.05 -2.40 -6.61
N VAL A 104 13.12 -2.42 -5.83
CA VAL A 104 13.56 -1.33 -4.96
C VAL A 104 14.96 -0.85 -5.29
N THR A 105 15.22 0.45 -5.17
CA THR A 105 16.56 1.04 -5.27
C THR A 105 17.37 0.76 -4.00
N ARG A 106 18.65 1.15 -4.00
CA ARG A 106 19.52 1.05 -2.81
C ARG A 106 19.03 1.92 -1.65
N GLU A 107 18.40 3.04 -1.96
CA GLU A 107 17.74 3.98 -1.04
C GLU A 107 16.30 3.55 -0.72
N ASP A 108 15.96 2.29 -1.03
CA ASP A 108 14.71 1.67 -0.66
C ASP A 108 13.46 2.34 -1.30
N LYS A 109 13.66 2.97 -2.47
CA LYS A 109 12.58 3.51 -3.29
C LYS A 109 12.00 2.48 -4.23
N VAL A 110 10.68 2.39 -4.32
CA VAL A 110 9.94 1.44 -5.16
C VAL A 110 9.84 1.99 -6.58
N ALA A 111 10.46 1.28 -7.52
CA ALA A 111 10.37 1.55 -8.96
C ALA A 111 9.20 0.81 -9.63
N GLY A 112 8.74 -0.28 -9.04
CA GLY A 112 7.54 -0.99 -9.47
C GLY A 112 7.18 -2.10 -8.50
N PHE A 113 5.94 -2.55 -8.52
CA PHE A 113 5.46 -3.61 -7.66
C PHE A 113 4.34 -4.44 -8.32
N LEU A 114 4.12 -5.62 -7.74
CA LEU A 114 3.09 -6.57 -8.06
C LEU A 114 2.45 -7.07 -6.76
N ARG A 115 1.13 -7.14 -6.74
CA ARG A 115 0.35 -7.77 -5.66
C ARG A 115 -0.13 -9.14 -6.13
N LEU A 116 0.39 -10.20 -5.52
CA LEU A 116 -0.01 -11.57 -5.80
C LEU A 116 -0.79 -12.11 -4.61
N SER A 117 -2.03 -12.53 -4.86
CA SER A 117 -2.86 -13.24 -3.89
C SER A 117 -2.76 -14.74 -4.14
N LEU A 118 -2.56 -15.50 -3.07
CA LEU A 118 -2.59 -16.96 -3.03
C LEU A 118 -3.71 -17.35 -2.07
N PRO A 119 -4.97 -17.43 -2.56
CA PRO A 119 -6.10 -17.78 -1.73
C PRO A 119 -5.91 -19.16 -1.11
N ASP A 120 -6.23 -19.26 0.18
CA ASP A 120 -6.28 -20.53 0.90
C ASP A 120 -7.71 -20.73 1.38
N LEU A 121 -8.40 -21.65 0.73
CA LEU A 121 -9.78 -22.01 1.06
C LEU A 121 -9.84 -23.15 2.09
N THR A 122 -8.70 -23.62 2.60
CA THR A 122 -8.74 -24.59 3.70
C THR A 122 -9.27 -23.89 4.94
N PRO A 123 -10.42 -24.34 5.49
CA PRO A 123 -10.84 -23.88 6.80
C PRO A 123 -9.77 -24.38 7.77
N ASN A 124 -9.03 -23.47 8.37
CA ASN A 124 -8.03 -23.82 9.38
C ASN A 124 -8.51 -23.31 10.73
N PRO A 125 -9.48 -23.97 11.37
CA PRO A 125 -9.79 -23.70 12.77
C PRO A 125 -8.59 -24.16 13.58
N SER A 126 -7.90 -23.24 14.25
CA SER A 126 -6.96 -23.65 15.29
C SER A 126 -7.76 -24.36 16.38
N PRO A 127 -7.30 -25.50 16.91
CA PRO A 127 -7.95 -26.16 18.05
C PRO A 127 -8.07 -25.26 19.29
N ASP A 128 -7.24 -24.21 19.35
CA ASP A 128 -7.20 -23.21 20.41
C ASP A 128 -8.04 -21.94 20.12
N ASP A 129 -8.71 -21.87 18.96
CA ASP A 129 -9.57 -20.73 18.61
C ASP A 129 -10.81 -20.76 19.51
N LYS A 130 -10.81 -19.89 20.52
CA LYS A 130 -12.00 -19.65 21.35
C LYS A 130 -13.12 -19.11 20.47
N GLU A 131 -14.34 -19.52 20.76
CA GLU A 131 -15.57 -19.14 20.06
C GLU A 131 -15.77 -17.60 19.88
N GLN A 132 -15.06 -16.79 20.64
CA GLN A 132 -15.04 -15.31 20.56
C GLN A 132 -13.95 -14.71 19.64
N ASP A 133 -12.98 -15.49 19.17
CA ASP A 133 -11.93 -15.05 18.22
C ASP A 133 -12.30 -15.33 16.75
N ARG A 134 -13.52 -15.84 16.48
CA ARG A 134 -14.08 -16.13 15.14
C ARG A 134 -14.27 -14.91 14.22
N HIS A 135 -13.74 -13.74 14.55
CA HIS A 135 -13.84 -12.58 13.65
C HIS A 135 -12.95 -12.71 12.39
N LEU A 136 -12.01 -13.66 12.38
CA LEU A 136 -11.17 -13.97 11.23
C LEU A 136 -11.34 -15.44 10.81
N GLU A 137 -12.56 -15.84 10.43
CA GLU A 137 -12.76 -17.12 9.75
C GLU A 137 -11.85 -17.20 8.52
N ARG A 138 -10.78 -17.99 8.63
CA ARG A 138 -9.87 -18.34 7.54
C ARG A 138 -10.61 -19.25 6.56
N GLY A 139 -10.33 -19.09 5.26
CA GLY A 139 -11.08 -19.78 4.21
C GLY A 139 -12.32 -19.05 3.74
N ALA A 140 -12.42 -17.73 3.99
CA ALA A 140 -13.48 -16.91 3.41
C ALA A 140 -13.41 -17.02 1.88
N THR A 141 -14.45 -17.60 1.26
CA THR A 141 -14.55 -17.66 -0.20
C THR A 141 -14.90 -16.28 -0.76
N LEU A 142 -14.37 -15.97 -1.94
CA LEU A 142 -14.81 -14.80 -2.72
C LEU A 142 -16.21 -15.02 -3.35
N GLY A 143 -16.77 -16.23 -3.24
CA GLY A 143 -18.05 -16.59 -3.84
C GLY A 143 -18.00 -16.72 -5.36
N LEU A 144 -16.79 -16.90 -5.92
CA LEU A 144 -16.52 -16.97 -7.35
C LEU A 144 -15.78 -18.27 -7.65
N PRO A 145 -16.48 -19.32 -8.13
CA PRO A 145 -15.91 -20.65 -8.38
C PRO A 145 -14.69 -20.64 -9.31
N GLU A 146 -14.64 -19.71 -10.27
CA GLU A 146 -13.62 -19.64 -11.32
C GLU A 146 -12.23 -19.24 -10.79
N ILE A 147 -12.17 -18.66 -9.60
CA ILE A 147 -10.93 -18.19 -8.97
C ILE A 147 -10.63 -18.92 -7.65
N GLU A 148 -11.37 -19.99 -7.35
CA GLU A 148 -11.08 -20.85 -6.21
C GLU A 148 -9.71 -21.51 -6.36
N ASN A 149 -8.86 -21.34 -5.33
CA ASN A 149 -7.49 -21.87 -5.30
C ASN A 149 -6.60 -21.42 -6.47
N VAL A 150 -6.92 -20.31 -7.14
CA VAL A 150 -6.12 -19.75 -8.22
C VAL A 150 -5.24 -18.61 -7.68
N ALA A 151 -3.97 -18.63 -8.03
CA ALA A 151 -3.08 -17.50 -7.78
C ALA A 151 -3.47 -16.29 -8.64
N MET A 152 -3.73 -15.14 -8.01
CA MET A 152 -4.24 -13.95 -8.68
C MET A 152 -3.27 -12.78 -8.60
N ILE A 153 -2.93 -12.20 -9.75
CA ILE A 153 -2.26 -10.90 -9.78
C ILE A 153 -3.33 -9.83 -9.64
N ARG A 154 -3.37 -9.14 -8.50
CA ARG A 154 -4.35 -8.11 -8.17
C ARG A 154 -3.99 -6.73 -8.71
N GLU A 155 -2.70 -6.47 -8.83
CA GLU A 155 -2.16 -5.20 -9.30
C GLU A 155 -0.75 -5.42 -9.84
N VAL A 156 -0.44 -4.76 -10.96
CA VAL A 156 0.94 -4.55 -11.43
C VAL A 156 1.08 -3.06 -11.69
N HIS A 157 2.11 -2.46 -11.13
CA HIS A 157 2.37 -1.04 -11.31
C HIS A 157 3.87 -0.80 -11.47
N VAL A 158 4.24 0.02 -12.45
CA VAL A 158 5.62 0.45 -12.68
C VAL A 158 5.62 1.97 -12.68
N TYR A 159 6.51 2.56 -11.87
CA TYR A 159 6.69 4.00 -11.79
C TYR A 159 7.70 4.42 -12.87
N GLY A 160 7.30 5.37 -13.71
CA GLY A 160 8.10 5.91 -14.81
C GLY A 160 7.20 6.72 -15.75
N PRO A 161 7.76 7.43 -16.75
CA PRO A 161 6.94 7.98 -17.81
C PRO A 161 6.18 6.82 -18.49
N SER A 162 4.86 6.91 -18.51
CA SER A 162 4.02 5.95 -19.23
C SER A 162 4.43 5.97 -20.69
N LEU A 163 5.03 4.90 -21.18
CA LEU A 163 5.20 4.71 -22.62
C LEU A 163 3.82 4.82 -23.27
N GLY A 164 3.68 5.77 -24.20
CA GLY A 164 2.60 5.73 -25.17
C GLY A 164 2.69 4.41 -25.92
N LEU A 165 1.55 3.77 -26.18
CA LEU A 165 1.49 2.60 -27.04
C LEU A 165 2.07 2.97 -28.42
N GLY A 166 3.33 2.56 -28.70
CA GLY A 166 3.92 2.63 -30.03
C GLY A 166 5.21 3.43 -30.21
N ASP A 167 5.74 4.11 -29.18
CA ASP A 167 7.02 4.83 -29.32
C ASP A 167 8.20 3.98 -28.83
N GLU A 168 9.03 3.52 -29.77
CA GLU A 168 10.36 2.99 -29.47
C GLU A 168 11.34 4.16 -29.45
N SER A 169 11.75 4.60 -28.26
CA SER A 169 12.92 5.45 -28.11
C SER A 169 14.01 4.72 -27.31
N GLU A 170 15.24 4.78 -27.81
CA GLU A 170 16.38 3.92 -27.42
C GLU A 170 16.80 4.02 -25.93
N GLY A 171 16.24 4.96 -25.16
CA GLY A 171 16.43 5.10 -23.71
C GLY A 171 15.27 4.59 -22.84
N GLU A 172 14.09 4.32 -23.41
CA GLU A 172 12.85 3.97 -22.67
C GLU A 172 12.65 2.45 -22.50
N ALA A 173 13.40 1.65 -23.26
CA ALA A 173 13.38 0.18 -23.19
C ALA A 173 13.83 -0.40 -21.82
N GLN A 174 14.50 0.39 -20.97
CA GLN A 174 14.90 -0.07 -19.63
C GLN A 174 13.71 -0.30 -18.68
N HIS A 175 12.59 0.41 -18.85
CA HIS A 175 11.42 0.31 -17.95
C HIS A 175 10.40 -0.76 -18.38
N VAL A 176 10.34 -1.08 -19.68
CA VAL A 176 9.51 -2.18 -20.23
C VAL A 176 9.90 -3.54 -19.59
N GLY A 177 11.18 -3.72 -19.26
CA GLY A 177 11.66 -4.93 -18.62
C GLY A 177 11.18 -5.13 -17.17
N VAL A 178 10.88 -4.06 -16.42
CA VAL A 178 10.54 -4.18 -14.99
C VAL A 178 9.20 -4.88 -14.79
N GLY A 179 8.18 -4.54 -15.60
CA GLY A 179 6.87 -5.18 -15.56
C GLY A 179 6.94 -6.67 -15.89
N LEU A 180 7.65 -7.03 -16.98
CA LEU A 180 7.85 -8.42 -17.37
C LEU A 180 8.65 -9.20 -16.31
N LYS A 181 9.69 -8.59 -15.73
CA LYS A 181 10.46 -9.17 -14.63
C LYS A 181 9.59 -9.41 -13.39
N LEU A 182 8.67 -8.51 -13.04
CA LEU A 182 7.72 -8.71 -11.93
C LEU A 182 6.79 -9.90 -12.20
N ILE A 183 6.25 -10.01 -13.43
CA ILE A 183 5.40 -11.13 -13.82
C ILE A 183 6.17 -12.45 -13.82
N ASN A 184 7.44 -12.45 -14.21
CA ASN A 184 8.27 -13.65 -14.16
C ASN A 184 8.71 -14.02 -12.74
N ALA A 185 8.93 -13.03 -11.86
CA ALA A 185 9.29 -13.24 -10.46
C ALA A 185 8.24 -14.01 -9.68
N LYS A 186 6.96 -14.00 -10.11
CA LYS A 186 5.88 -14.78 -9.48
C LYS A 186 6.11 -16.31 -9.51
N ARG A 187 7.04 -16.79 -10.34
CA ARG A 187 7.29 -18.22 -10.59
C ARG A 187 8.34 -18.85 -9.67
N SER A 188 8.98 -18.10 -8.78
CA SER A 188 10.00 -18.70 -7.88
C SER A 188 9.33 -19.30 -6.63
N PRO A 189 9.66 -20.56 -6.29
CA PRO A 189 9.02 -21.35 -5.25
C PRO A 189 9.17 -20.78 -3.84
#